data_AF-A0A2A5W0U1-F1
#
_entry.id   AF-A0A2A5W0U1-F1
#
_cell.length_a   1.000
_cell.length_b   1.000
_cell.length_c   1.000
_cell.angle_alpha   90.00
_cell.angle_beta   90.00
_cell.angle_gamma   90.00
#
_symmetry.space_group_name_H-M   'P 1'
#
loop_
_entity.id
_entity.type
_entity.pdbx_description
1 polymer ?
#
loop_
_entity_poly.entity_id
_entity_poly.type
_entity_poly.pdbx_seq_one_letter_code
_entity_poly.pdbx_strand_id
1 'polypeptide(L)'
;MKVSIKVQRKIGTYEAISYLLLLGVAMPLKYLYGLPLGVQVVGMAHGLLWILYVFLAIAGFVLKQWSVQTAIVLIIASLLPFGPFIADRRLMRAIEAEN
;
A
#
# COMPACT_ATOMS: atom_id res chain seq x y z
N MET A 1 -18.78 -6.55 6.68
CA MET A 1 -17.30 -6.67 6.71
C MET A 1 -16.75 -5.61 7.66
N LYS A 2 -16.10 -5.98 8.77
CA LYS A 2 -15.47 -5.01 9.68
C LYS A 2 -14.06 -4.69 9.15
N VAL A 3 -13.85 -3.49 8.62
CA VAL A 3 -12.51 -3.04 8.20
C VAL A 3 -11.63 -2.95 9.47
N SER A 4 -10.53 -3.68 9.48
CA SER A 4 -9.60 -3.74 10.62
C SER A 4 -8.38 -2.89 10.32
N ILE A 5 -8.02 -2.00 11.25
CA ILE A 5 -6.80 -1.17 11.15
C ILE A 5 -5.58 -2.06 10.96
N LYS A 6 -5.47 -3.18 11.70
CA LYS A 6 -4.38 -4.15 11.56
C LYS A 6 -4.27 -4.73 10.16
N VAL A 7 -5.40 -4.95 9.48
CA VAL A 7 -5.40 -5.46 8.09
C VAL A 7 -4.89 -4.37 7.15
N GLN A 8 -5.36 -3.12 7.28
CA GLN A 8 -4.87 -1.98 6.48
C GLN A 8 -3.36 -1.81 6.60
N ARG A 9 -2.84 -1.88 7.84
CA ARG A 9 -1.41 -1.77 8.14
C ARG A 9 -0.58 -2.89 7.49
N LYS A 10 -1.06 -4.13 7.58
CA LYS A 10 -0.40 -5.30 6.94
C LYS A 10 -0.38 -5.16 5.42
N ILE A 11 -1.52 -4.84 4.81
CA ILE A 11 -1.61 -4.65 3.35
C ILE A 11 -0.71 -3.50 2.90
N GLY A 12 -0.69 -2.36 3.61
CA GLY A 12 0.21 -1.25 3.29
C GLY A 12 1.69 -1.62 3.39
N THR A 13 2.05 -2.47 4.35
CA THR A 13 3.42 -2.99 4.48
C THR A 13 3.79 -3.86 3.28
N TYR A 14 2.91 -4.80 2.89
CA TYR A 14 3.16 -5.66 1.73
C TYR A 14 3.17 -4.89 0.42
N GLU A 15 2.30 -3.89 0.26
CA GLU A 15 2.26 -3.01 -0.90
C GLU A 15 3.58 -2.25 -1.05
N ALA A 16 4.06 -1.58 0.01
CA ALA A 16 5.34 -0.87 -0.01
C ALA A 16 6.52 -1.80 -0.30
N ILE A 17 6.56 -3.00 0.31
CA ILE A 17 7.61 -4.00 0.01
C ILE A 17 7.53 -4.43 -1.46
N SER A 18 6.33 -4.71 -1.98
CA SER A 18 6.16 -5.11 -3.37
C SER A 18 6.57 -4.02 -4.35
N TYR A 19 6.34 -2.74 -4.00
CA TYR A 19 6.78 -1.61 -4.79
C TYR A 19 8.32 -1.49 -4.80
N LEU A 20 8.95 -1.63 -3.64
CA LEU A 20 10.42 -1.66 -3.54
C LEU A 20 11.02 -2.84 -4.32
N LEU A 21 10.41 -4.01 -4.31
CA LEU A 21 10.83 -5.15 -5.12
C LEU A 21 10.64 -4.88 -6.61
N LEU A 22 9.53 -4.26 -7.01
CA LEU A 22 9.27 -3.90 -8.39
C LEU A 22 10.35 -2.96 -8.94
N LEU A 23 10.67 -1.90 -8.19
CA LEU A 23 11.66 -0.89 -8.62
C LEU A 23 13.11 -1.36 -8.43
N GLY A 24 13.42 -1.99 -7.30
CA GLY A 24 14.78 -2.34 -6.93
C GLY A 24 15.28 -3.66 -7.51
N VAL A 25 14.38 -4.56 -7.93
CA VAL A 25 14.75 -5.88 -8.45
C VAL A 25 14.18 -6.11 -9.83
N ALA A 26 12.87 -6.01 -10.01
CA ALA A 26 12.23 -6.37 -11.28
C ALA A 26 12.61 -5.43 -12.42
N MET A 27 12.70 -4.12 -12.17
CA MET A 27 13.14 -3.15 -13.17
C MET A 27 14.61 -3.37 -13.59
N PRO A 28 15.59 -3.50 -12.68
CA PRO A 28 16.95 -3.89 -13.04
C PRO A 28 17.03 -5.22 -13.81
N LEU A 29 16.26 -6.25 -13.43
CA LEU A 29 16.21 -7.52 -14.17
C LEU A 29 15.73 -7.33 -15.61
N LYS A 30 14.72 -6.48 -15.82
CA LYS A 30 14.23 -6.16 -17.16
C LYS A 30 15.27 -5.41 -18.00
N TYR A 31 15.90 -4.37 -17.47
CA TYR A 31 16.76 -3.49 -18.26
C TYR A 31 18.21 -3.99 -18.38
N LEU A 32 18.76 -4.63 -17.36
CA LEU A 32 20.15 -5.10 -17.35
C LEU A 32 20.29 -6.52 -17.91
N TYR A 33 19.30 -7.39 -17.64
CA TYR A 33 19.37 -8.80 -18.01
C TYR A 33 18.35 -9.20 -19.09
N GLY A 34 17.52 -8.27 -19.57
CA GLY A 34 16.52 -8.54 -20.61
C GLY A 34 15.41 -9.50 -20.16
N LEU A 35 15.16 -9.63 -18.85
CA LEU A 35 14.17 -10.56 -18.29
C LEU A 35 12.89 -9.81 -17.86
N PRO A 36 11.89 -9.61 -18.75
CA PRO A 36 10.70 -8.84 -18.42
C PRO A 36 9.73 -9.57 -17.48
N LEU A 37 9.88 -10.89 -17.30
CA LEU A 37 8.98 -11.72 -16.50
C LEU A 37 8.89 -11.24 -15.05
N GLY A 38 9.98 -10.75 -14.46
CA GLY A 38 9.99 -10.22 -13.11
C GLY A 38 9.04 -9.03 -12.93
N VAL A 39 8.99 -8.14 -13.92
CA VAL A 39 8.07 -6.97 -13.90
C VAL A 39 6.62 -7.42 -14.06
N GLN A 40 6.35 -8.43 -14.89
CA GLN A 40 4.99 -8.96 -15.06
C GLN A 40 4.45 -9.54 -13.74
N VAL A 41 5.22 -10.44 -13.11
CA VAL A 41 4.78 -11.12 -11.89
C VAL A 41 4.72 -10.16 -10.70
N VAL A 42 5.79 -9.42 -10.43
CA VAL A 42 5.87 -8.50 -9.29
C VAL A 42 4.94 -7.31 -9.51
N GLY A 43 4.83 -6.81 -10.74
CA GLY A 43 3.93 -5.72 -11.09
C GLY A 43 2.47 -6.07 -10.91
N MET A 44 2.04 -7.28 -11.31
CA MET A 44 0.69 -7.77 -11.02
C MET A 44 0.43 -7.90 -9.53
N ALA A 45 1.35 -8.51 -8.78
CA ALA A 45 1.22 -8.67 -7.33
C ALA A 45 1.10 -7.31 -6.63
N HIS A 46 1.96 -6.35 -7.00
CA HIS A 46 1.91 -4.98 -6.49
C HIS A 46 0.60 -4.27 -6.84
N GLY A 47 0.14 -4.36 -8.10
CA GLY A 47 -1.12 -3.76 -8.53
C GLY A 47 -2.33 -4.28 -7.75
N LEU A 48 -2.40 -5.59 -7.49
CA LEU A 48 -3.45 -6.19 -6.67
C LEU A 48 -3.39 -5.69 -5.21
N LEU A 49 -2.19 -5.60 -4.63
CA LEU A 49 -1.99 -5.08 -3.28
C LEU A 49 -2.39 -3.60 -3.18
N TRP A 50 -2.06 -2.79 -4.20
CA TRP A 50 -2.43 -1.37 -4.26
C TRP A 50 -3.95 -1.19 -4.36
N ILE A 51 -4.63 -1.96 -5.22
CA ILE A 51 -6.10 -1.95 -5.30
C ILE A 51 -6.73 -2.30 -3.95
N LEU A 52 -6.24 -3.35 -3.29
CA LEU A 52 -6.74 -3.77 -1.98
C LEU A 52 -6.50 -2.69 -0.91
N TYR A 53 -5.32 -2.04 -0.94
CA TYR A 53 -4.98 -0.97 -0.03
C TYR A 53 -5.90 0.25 -0.20
N VAL A 54 -6.15 0.69 -1.44
CA VAL A 54 -7.06 1.79 -1.75
C VAL A 54 -8.50 1.44 -1.37
N PHE A 55 -8.94 0.23 -1.70
CA PHE A 55 -10.27 -0.25 -1.34
C PHE A 55 -10.50 -0.20 0.17
N LEU A 56 -9.55 -0.70 0.96
CA LEU A 56 -9.63 -0.67 2.41
C LEU A 56 -9.56 0.76 2.99
N ALA A 57 -8.80 1.66 2.38
CA ALA A 57 -8.78 3.08 2.76
C ALA A 57 -10.15 3.75 2.56
N ILE A 58 -10.79 3.51 1.42
CA ILE A 58 -12.16 3.98 1.12
C ILE A 58 -13.16 3.32 2.05
N ALA A 59 -13.03 2.02 2.29
CA ALA A 59 -13.90 1.29 3.21
C ALA A 59 -13.76 1.81 4.65
N GLY A 60 -12.56 2.23 5.08
CA GLY A 60 -12.35 2.89 6.36
C GLY A 60 -13.02 4.26 6.45
N PHE A 61 -13.00 5.05 5.36
CA PHE A 61 -13.77 6.28 5.27
C PHE A 61 -15.28 6.04 5.43
N VAL A 62 -15.85 5.09 4.67
CA VAL A 62 -17.30 4.84 4.66
C VAL A 62 -17.80 4.12 5.91
N LEU A 63 -17.08 3.08 6.37
CA LEU A 63 -17.55 2.16 7.41
C LEU A 63 -16.99 2.46 8.81
N LYS A 64 -15.88 3.21 8.91
CA LYS A 64 -15.19 3.51 10.16
C LYS A 64 -15.12 5.01 10.47
N GLN A 65 -15.79 5.84 9.68
CA GLN A 65 -15.79 7.30 9.81
C GLN A 65 -14.39 7.91 9.92
N TRP A 66 -13.40 7.30 9.27
CA TRP A 66 -12.12 7.98 9.08
C TRP A 66 -12.38 9.27 8.29
N SER A 67 -11.60 10.33 8.54
CA SER A 67 -11.79 11.58 7.81
C SER A 67 -11.47 11.39 6.32
N VAL A 68 -12.11 12.18 5.44
CA VAL A 68 -11.76 12.21 4.00
C VAL A 68 -10.26 12.48 3.81
N GLN A 69 -9.69 13.37 4.65
CA GLN A 69 -8.27 13.67 4.66
C GLN A 69 -7.41 12.43 4.93
N THR A 70 -7.83 11.55 5.85
CA THR A 70 -7.15 10.28 6.13
C THR A 70 -7.10 9.41 4.88
N ALA A 71 -8.23 9.22 4.20
CA ALA A 71 -8.28 8.42 2.97
C ALA A 71 -7.40 9.01 1.87
N ILE A 72 -7.43 10.33 1.66
CA ILE A 72 -6.60 11.03 0.67
C ILE A 72 -5.12 10.85 0.99
N VAL A 73 -4.70 11.06 2.25
CA VAL A 73 -3.29 10.90 2.65
C VAL A 73 -2.83 9.46 2.42
N LEU A 74 -3.67 8.45 2.72
CA LEU A 74 -3.32 7.05 2.47
C LEU A 74 -3.11 6.78 0.97
N ILE A 75 -4.03 7.24 0.12
CA ILE A 75 -3.96 7.03 -1.33
C ILE A 75 -2.74 7.74 -1.93
N ILE A 76 -2.49 9.00 -1.55
CA ILE A 76 -1.32 9.75 -2.03
C ILE A 76 -0.03 9.07 -1.54
N ALA A 77 -0.03 8.60 -0.29
CA ALA A 77 1.13 7.91 0.26
C ALA A 77 1.42 6.61 -0.50
N SER A 78 0.43 5.81 -0.92
CA SER A 78 0.69 4.57 -1.66
C SER A 78 1.20 4.77 -3.09
N LEU A 79 1.22 6.00 -3.62
CA LEU A 79 1.88 6.30 -4.90
C LEU A 79 3.40 6.41 -4.78
N LEU A 80 3.92 6.48 -3.56
CA LEU A 80 5.35 6.54 -3.29
C LEU A 80 5.80 5.22 -2.65
N PRO A 81 6.96 4.66 -3.04
CA PRO A 81 7.42 3.35 -2.56
C PRO A 81 7.60 3.28 -1.03
N PHE A 82 7.81 4.43 -0.37
CA PHE A 82 7.95 4.53 1.08
C PHE A 82 6.73 5.14 1.78
N GLY A 83 5.75 5.64 1.03
CA GLY A 83 4.64 6.37 1.62
C GLY A 83 3.75 5.53 2.53
N PRO A 84 3.41 4.26 2.23
CA PRO A 84 2.63 3.43 3.16
C PRO A 84 3.33 3.20 4.50
N PHE A 85 4.66 3.13 4.54
CA PHE A 85 5.41 3.04 5.80
C PHE A 85 5.29 4.31 6.65
N ILE A 86 5.31 5.48 6.00
CA ILE A 86 5.16 6.77 6.68
C ILE A 86 3.72 6.93 7.17
N ALA A 87 2.74 6.58 6.34
CA ALA A 87 1.33 6.62 6.69
C ALA A 87 1.01 5.63 7.83
N ASP A 88 1.63 4.45 7.86
CA ASP A 88 1.52 3.51 8.98
C ASP A 88 1.95 4.18 10.29
N ARG A 89 3.17 4.73 10.31
CA ARG A 89 3.79 5.28 11.51
C ARG A 89 3.07 6.51 12.04
N ARG A 90 2.61 7.41 11.16
CA ARG A 90 2.06 8.71 11.55
C ARG A 90 0.55 8.71 11.73
N LEU A 91 -0.18 7.92 10.93
CA LEU A 91 -1.63 8.00 10.85
C LEU A 91 -2.28 6.73 11.40
N MET A 92 -1.92 5.55 10.88
CA MET A 92 -2.59 4.30 11.29
C MET A 92 -2.33 3.93 12.74
N ARG A 93 -1.11 4.15 13.26
CA ARG A 93 -0.81 3.91 14.67
C ARG A 93 -1.53 4.86 15.61
N ALA A 94 -1.76 6.11 15.19
CA ALA A 94 -2.52 7.08 15.97
C ALA A 94 -4.00 6.65 16.05
N ILE A 95 -4.59 6.28 14.90
CA ILE A 95 -5.96 5.78 14.83
C ILE A 95 -6.13 4.47 15.63
N GLU A 96 -5.13 3.57 15.64
CA GLU A 96 -5.16 2.35 16.47
C GLU A 96 -5.06 2.62 17.97
N ALA A 97 -4.38 3.68 18.40
CA ALA A 97 -4.26 4.04 19.81
C ALA A 97 -5.51 4.73 20.37
N GLU A 98 -6.32 5.36 19.52
CA GLU A 98 -7.56 6.03 19.90
C GLU A 98 -8.80 5.10 19.93
N ASN A 99 -8.69 3.87 19.41
CA ASN A 99 -9.78 2.87 19.35
C ASN A 99 -9.57 1.69 20.28
#